data_AF-A0A3M2DJL0-F1
#
_entry.id   AF-A0A3M2DJL0-F1
#
_cell.length_a   1.000
_cell.length_b   1.000
_cell.length_c   1.000
_cell.angle_alpha   90.00
_cell.angle_beta   90.00
_cell.angle_gamma   90.00
#
_symmetry.space_group_name_H-M   'P 1'
#
loop_
_entity.id
_entity.type
_entity.pdbx_description
1 polymer ?
#
loop_
_entity_poly.entity_id
_entity_poly.type
_entity_poly.pdbx_seq_one_letter_code
_entity_poly.pdbx_strand_id
1 'polypeptide(L)' 'QYEIRVYAETIGKLVADWVPMTWRAYQDYREGAVTLSRQALDCLRRMLAGEEVTQETSGMSAREWREFQEVIR' A
#
# COMPACT_ATOMS: atom_id res chain seq x y z
N GLN A 1 -10.77 4.48 -15.03
CA GLN A 1 -11.01 4.50 -16.49
C GLN A 1 -9.81 3.87 -17.19
N TYR A 2 -9.98 3.04 -18.23
CA TYR A 2 -8.84 2.33 -18.84
C TYR A 2 -7.97 3.25 -19.68
N GLU A 3 -8.59 4.07 -20.52
CA GLU A 3 -7.93 4.94 -21.48
C GLU A 3 -6.92 5.86 -20.79
N ILE A 4 -7.32 6.49 -19.67
CA ILE A 4 -6.44 7.38 -18.91
C ILE A 4 -5.23 6.66 -18.28
N ARG A 5 -5.34 5.35 -17.97
CA ARG A 5 -4.21 4.57 -17.43
C ARG A 5 -3.15 4.35 -18.49
N VAL A 6 -3.54 4.08 -19.74
CA VAL A 6 -2.60 3.93 -20.87
C VAL A 6 -1.80 5.23 -21.10
N TYR A 7 -2.46 6.39 -20.97
CA TYR A 7 -1.76 7.68 -21.00
C TYR A 7 -0.77 7.81 -19.83
N ALA A 8 -1.20 7.48 -18.61
CA ALA A 8 -0.34 7.55 -17.42
C ALA A 8 0.90 6.64 -17.54
N GLU A 9 0.74 5.41 -18.06
CA GLU A 9 1.85 4.48 -18.32
C GLU A 9 2.87 5.06 -19.30
N THR A 10 2.38 5.70 -20.37
CA THR A 10 3.27 6.32 -21.38
C THR A 10 4.01 7.51 -20.79
N ILE A 11 3.32 8.38 -20.04
CA ILE A 11 3.92 9.52 -19.35
C ILE A 11 4.97 9.05 -18.33
N GLY A 12 4.69 7.98 -17.58
CA GLY A 12 5.62 7.40 -16.61
C GLY A 12 6.96 7.01 -17.25
N LYS A 13 6.93 6.39 -18.43
CA LYS A 13 8.16 6.06 -19.20
C LYS A 13 8.97 7.31 -19.56
N LEU A 14 8.30 8.36 -20.04
CA LEU A 14 8.97 9.62 -20.38
C LEU A 14 9.60 10.30 -19.15
N VAL A 15 8.90 10.28 -18.01
CA VAL A 15 9.41 10.83 -16.75
C VAL A 15 10.60 10.02 -16.23
N ALA A 16 10.56 8.69 -16.38
CA ALA A 16 11.67 7.81 -16.03
C ALA A 16 12.95 8.13 -16.83
N ASP A 17 12.80 8.40 -18.13
CA ASP A 17 13.92 8.77 -19.01
C ASP A 17 14.46 10.18 -18.70
N TRP A 18 13.60 11.14 -18.37
CA TRP A 18 14.00 12.52 -18.09
C TRP A 18 14.62 12.67 -16.69
N VAL A 19 13.95 12.19 -15.64
CA VAL A 19 14.31 12.41 -14.24
C VAL A 19 14.45 11.09 -13.48
N PRO A 20 15.43 10.25 -13.83
CA PRO A 20 15.50 8.86 -13.35
C PRO A 20 15.63 8.74 -11.83
N MET A 21 16.32 9.67 -11.16
CA MET A 21 16.47 9.65 -9.70
C MET A 21 15.14 9.96 -9.00
N THR A 22 14.40 10.97 -9.48
CA THR A 22 13.09 11.34 -8.95
C THR A 22 12.07 10.24 -9.24
N TRP A 23 12.10 9.65 -10.44
CA TRP A 23 11.22 8.56 -10.80
C TRP A 23 11.43 7.34 -9.89
N ARG A 24 12.69 6.96 -9.62
CA ARG A 24 12.98 5.88 -8.68
C ARG A 24 12.45 6.17 -7.27
N ALA A 25 12.67 7.37 -6.75
CA ALA A 25 12.13 7.77 -5.45
C ALA A 25 10.59 7.76 -5.44
N TYR A 26 9.94 8.16 -6.53
CA TYR A 26 8.49 8.06 -6.67
C TYR A 26 8.02 6.59 -6.63
N GLN A 27 8.71 5.69 -7.33
CA GLN A 27 8.38 4.27 -7.31
C GLN A 27 8.49 3.66 -5.90
N ASP A 28 9.59 3.97 -5.20
CA ASP A 28 9.86 3.44 -3.86
C ASP A 28 8.88 3.96 -2.79
N TYR A 29 8.57 5.25 -2.80
CA TYR A 29 7.82 5.90 -1.71
C TYR A 29 6.35 6.19 -2.03
N ARG A 30 5.92 6.10 -3.30
CA ARG A 30 4.54 6.42 -3.71
C ARG A 30 3.87 5.27 -4.44
N GLU A 31 4.46 4.80 -5.53
CA GLU A 31 3.81 3.78 -6.38
C GLU A 31 3.73 2.42 -5.69
N GLY A 32 4.81 2.00 -5.02
CA GLY A 32 4.84 0.76 -4.24
C GLY A 32 4.38 0.91 -2.78
N ALA A 33 4.00 2.11 -2.36
CA ALA A 33 3.66 2.36 -0.96
C ALA A 33 2.22 1.92 -0.65
N VAL A 34 2.08 1.11 0.39
CA VAL A 34 0.77 0.77 0.95
C VAL A 34 0.47 1.72 2.11
N THR A 35 -0.72 2.31 2.11
CA THR A 35 -1.19 3.13 3.22
C THR A 35 -2.00 2.26 4.17
N LEU A 36 -1.58 2.18 5.43
CA LEU A 36 -2.32 1.49 6.47
C LEU A 36 -3.20 2.48 7.25
N SER A 37 -4.43 2.06 7.58
CA SER A 37 -5.27 2.79 8.52
C SER A 37 -4.62 2.78 9.92
N ARG A 38 -5.05 3.69 10.80
CA ARG A 38 -4.59 3.71 12.20
C ARG A 38 -4.82 2.36 12.89
N GLN A 39 -5.98 1.74 12.70
CA GLN A 39 -6.34 0.45 13.30
C GLN A 39 -5.45 -0.68 12.76
N ALA A 40 -5.17 -0.70 11.46
CA ALA A 40 -4.25 -1.65 10.84
C ALA A 40 -2.83 -1.53 11.40
N LEU A 41 -2.35 -0.30 11.62
CA LEU A 41 -1.05 -0.05 12.23
C LEU A 41 -0.97 -0.53 13.68
N ASP A 42 -2.03 -0.31 14.48
CA ASP A 42 -2.11 -0.78 15.87
C ASP A 42 -2.15 -2.32 15.93
N CYS A 43 -2.90 -2.97 15.02
CA CYS A 43 -2.91 -4.42 14.88
C CYS A 43 -1.53 -4.96 14.50
N LEU A 44 -0.87 -4.35 13.51
CA LEU A 44 0.48 -4.76 13.09
C LEU A 44 1.48 -4.68 14.24
N ARG A 45 1.42 -3.63 15.07
CA ARG A 45 2.29 -3.51 16.26
C ARG A 45 2.07 -4.64 17.27
N ARG A 46 0.81 -4.98 17.55
CA ARG A 46 0.45 -6.09 18.45
C ARG A 46 0.92 -7.44 17.90
N MET A 47 0.72 -7.67 16.61
CA MET A 47 1.21 -8.87 15.93
C MET A 47 2.74 -8.99 15.99
N LEU A 48 3.47 -7.89 15.75
CA LEU A 48 4.93 -7.85 15.89
C LEU A 48 5.42 -8.07 17.33
N ALA A 49 4.60 -7.73 18.32
CA ALA A 49 4.85 -8.05 19.73
C ALA A 49 4.53 -9.52 20.10
N GLY A 50 4.04 -10.32 19.15
CA GLY A 50 3.71 -11.73 19.35
C GLY A 50 2.26 -11.97 19.81
N GLU A 51 1.40 -10.95 19.84
CA GLU A 51 -0.01 -11.13 20.14
C GLU A 51 -0.75 -11.73 18.94
N GLU A 52 -1.66 -12.68 19.21
CA GLU A 52 -2.60 -13.15 18.20
C GLU A 52 -3.73 -12.14 18.03
N VAL A 53 -3.76 -11.47 16.88
CA VAL A 53 -4.83 -10.53 16.51
C VAL A 53 -5.77 -11.24 15.54
N THR A 54 -7.04 -11.29 15.91
CA THR A 54 -8.14 -11.82 15.10
C THR A 54 -8.97 -10.69 14.50
N GLN A 55 -9.85 -11.01 13.56
CA GLN A 55 -10.76 -10.02 12.99
C GLN A 55 -11.61 -9.33 14.07
N GLU A 56 -12.12 -10.09 15.03
CA GLU A 56 -12.99 -9.60 16.12
C GLU A 56 -12.23 -8.65 17.06
N THR A 57 -10.92 -8.87 17.23
CA THR A 57 -10.06 -8.09 18.14
C THR A 57 -9.29 -6.98 17.43
N SER A 58 -9.47 -6.83 16.12
CA SER A 58 -8.79 -5.85 15.29
C SER A 58 -9.44 -4.46 15.30
N GLY A 59 -10.74 -4.40 15.61
CA GLY A 59 -11.53 -3.17 15.46
C GLY A 59 -11.78 -2.72 14.01
N MET A 60 -11.36 -3.53 13.02
CA MET A 60 -11.58 -3.28 11.60
C MET A 60 -12.87 -3.95 11.10
N SER A 61 -13.49 -3.38 10.06
CA SER A 61 -14.58 -4.06 9.36
C SER A 61 -14.09 -5.33 8.63
N ALA A 62 -15.01 -6.21 8.25
CA ALA A 62 -14.66 -7.44 7.51
C ALA A 62 -13.97 -7.20 6.16
N ARG A 63 -14.18 -6.02 5.55
CA ARG A 63 -13.48 -5.63 4.33
C ARG A 63 -12.07 -5.15 4.64
N GLU A 64 -11.93 -4.23 5.58
CA GLU A 64 -10.63 -3.68 5.99
C GLU A 64 -9.72 -4.77 6.55
N TRP A 65 -10.25 -5.75 7.29
CA TRP A 65 -9.48 -6.89 7.77
C TRP A 65 -8.92 -7.74 6.62
N ARG A 66 -9.70 -7.97 5.56
CA ARG A 66 -9.23 -8.70 4.37
C ARG A 66 -8.15 -7.92 3.63
N GLU A 67 -8.40 -6.62 3.38
CA GLU A 67 -7.42 -5.74 2.74
C GLU A 67 -6.12 -5.67 3.56
N PHE A 68 -6.20 -5.62 4.89
CA PHE A 68 -5.04 -5.68 5.76
C PHE A 68 -4.29 -7.02 5.64
N GLN A 69 -4.98 -8.15 5.69
CA GLN A 69 -4.36 -9.48 5.54
C GLN A 69 -3.69 -9.67 4.17
N GLU A 70 -4.28 -9.16 3.09
CA GLU A 70 -3.69 -9.17 1.74
C GLU A 70 -2.40 -8.35 1.64
N VAL A 71 -2.21 -7.37 2.51
CA VAL A 71 -0.99 -6.54 2.54
C VAL A 71 0.13 -7.20 3.34
N ILE A 72 -0.21 -7.94 4.40
CA ILE A 72 0.78 -8.49 5.34
C ILE A 72 1.14 -9.97 5.10
N ARG A 73 0.43 -10.69 4.21
CA ARG A 73 0.67 -12.10 3.85
C ARG A 73 0.87 -12.26 2.35
#